data_AF-A0A167ZT53-F1
#
_entry.id   AF-A0A167ZT53-F1
#
_cell.length_a   1.000
_cell.length_b   1.000
_cell.length_c   1.000
_cell.angle_alpha   90.00
_cell.angle_beta   90.00
_cell.angle_gamma   90.00
#
_symmetry.space_group_name_H-M   'P 1'
#
loop_
_entity.id
_entity.type
_entity.pdbx_description
1 polymer ?
#
loop_
_entity_poly.entity_id
_entity_poly.type
_entity_poly.pdbx_seq_one_letter_code
_entity_poly.pdbx_strand_id
1 'polypeptide(L)'
;MSTTYLNVYRVTFIQIDDPKHVAIAVVPERSPHQGTGELIHLAGYPPVFERKRTFDFACKRTFKDARFQYKIPVAMYELFLATAQGNQLPLDPRDLAADDQPFGRSNVDWVDEVIERGRRLAG
;
A
#
# COMPACT_ATOMS: atom_id res chain seq x y z
N MET A 1 -10.33 -17.95 -16.72
CA MET A 1 -9.65 -18.69 -15.63
C MET A 1 -9.82 -17.89 -14.35
N SER A 2 -10.41 -18.47 -13.30
CA SER A 2 -10.49 -17.78 -12.01
C SER A 2 -9.09 -17.69 -11.41
N THR A 3 -8.77 -16.54 -10.84
CA THR A 3 -7.55 -16.35 -10.06
C THR A 3 -7.83 -16.81 -8.64
N THR A 4 -6.98 -17.69 -8.10
CA THR A 4 -7.12 -18.18 -6.71
C THR A 4 -6.38 -17.27 -5.74
N TYR A 5 -5.30 -16.63 -6.19
CA TYR A 5 -4.42 -15.80 -5.37
C TYR A 5 -4.17 -14.43 -6.00
N LEU A 6 -4.03 -13.41 -5.16
CA LEU A 6 -3.54 -12.11 -5.55
C LEU A 6 -2.09 -11.96 -5.08
N ASN A 7 -1.22 -11.50 -5.96
CA ASN A 7 0.14 -11.09 -5.61
C ASN A 7 0.07 -9.73 -4.93
N VAL A 8 0.67 -9.62 -3.74
CA VAL A 8 0.83 -8.37 -3.01
C VAL A 8 2.24 -7.84 -3.21
N TYR A 9 2.34 -6.61 -3.69
CA TYR A 9 3.61 -5.91 -3.92
C TYR A 9 3.69 -4.66 -3.05
N ARG A 10 4.89 -4.39 -2.54
CA ARG A 10 5.27 -3.07 -2.03
C ARG A 10 5.79 -2.25 -3.21
N VAL A 11 5.08 -1.20 -3.57
CA VAL A 11 5.42 -0.33 -4.70
C VAL A 11 6.00 0.96 -4.19
N THR A 12 7.07 1.44 -4.82
CA THR A 12 7.73 2.71 -4.49
C THR A 12 7.68 3.66 -5.68
N PHE A 13 7.33 4.91 -5.40
CA PHE A 13 7.36 6.02 -6.34
C PHE A 13 8.37 7.08 -5.87
N ILE A 14 8.93 7.82 -6.82
CA ILE A 14 9.77 9.01 -6.59
C ILE A 14 8.86 10.23 -6.72
N GLN A 15 8.85 11.07 -5.69
CA GLN A 15 8.32 12.43 -5.77
C GLN A 15 9.48 13.42 -5.69
N ILE A 16 9.37 14.52 -6.42
CA ILE A 16 10.46 15.50 -6.62
C ILE A 16 10.85 16.17 -5.29
N ASP A 17 9.91 16.30 -4.34
CA ASP A 17 10.09 17.05 -3.09
C ASP A 17 9.67 16.30 -1.81
N ASP A 18 9.23 15.03 -1.92
CA ASP A 18 8.62 14.27 -0.81
C ASP A 18 9.44 13.01 -0.49
N PRO A 19 9.43 12.48 0.77
CA PRO A 19 9.95 11.16 1.06
C PRO A 19 9.33 10.13 0.12
N LYS A 20 10.06 9.04 -0.16
CA LYS A 20 9.60 7.95 -1.04
C LYS A 20 8.12 7.61 -0.78
N HIS A 21 7.25 7.92 -1.74
CA HIS A 21 5.86 7.50 -1.65
C HIS A 21 5.79 6.00 -1.85
N VAL A 22 5.25 5.31 -0.86
CA VAL A 22 5.05 3.86 -0.92
C VAL A 22 3.57 3.54 -0.91
N ALA A 23 3.26 2.43 -1.56
CA ALA A 23 1.91 1.92 -1.70
C ALA A 23 1.94 0.40 -1.75
N ILE A 24 0.77 -0.19 -1.65
CA ILE A 24 0.57 -1.63 -1.83
C ILE A 24 -0.15 -1.82 -3.15
N ALA A 25 0.41 -2.63 -4.05
CA ALA A 25 -0.31 -3.08 -5.23
C ALA A 25 -0.77 -4.52 -5.04
N VAL A 26 -2.01 -4.78 -5.40
CA VAL A 26 -2.62 -6.11 -5.39
C VAL A 26 -2.99 -6.47 -6.82
N VAL A 27 -2.38 -7.54 -7.32
CA VAL A 27 -2.47 -7.92 -8.73
C VAL A 27 -2.91 -9.39 -8.82
N PRO A 28 -3.88 -9.74 -9.68
CA PRO A 28 -4.21 -11.14 -9.92
C PRO A 28 -2.95 -11.95 -10.29
N GLU A 29 -2.72 -13.08 -9.62
CA GLU A 29 -1.51 -13.90 -9.82
C GLU A 29 -1.31 -14.28 -11.30
N ARG A 30 -2.41 -14.60 -11.99
CA ARG A 30 -2.41 -15.02 -13.39
C ARG A 30 -2.47 -13.85 -14.39
N SER A 31 -2.39 -12.60 -13.92
CA SER A 31 -2.34 -11.44 -14.82
C SER A 31 -1.02 -11.46 -15.61
N PRO A 32 -1.04 -11.33 -16.94
CA PRO A 32 0.18 -11.17 -17.73
C PRO A 32 0.84 -9.79 -17.48
N HIS A 33 0.10 -8.85 -16.90
CA HIS A 33 0.58 -7.51 -16.58
C HIS A 33 0.68 -7.33 -15.06
N GLN A 34 1.81 -7.76 -14.50
CA GLN A 34 2.09 -7.61 -13.06
C GLN A 34 2.36 -6.16 -12.63
N GLY A 35 2.49 -5.23 -13.59
CA GLY A 35 2.62 -3.78 -13.38
C GLY A 35 1.29 -3.02 -13.25
N THR A 36 0.16 -3.72 -13.28
CA THR A 36 -1.18 -3.14 -13.24
C THR A 36 -2.06 -3.92 -12.27
N GLY A 37 -2.74 -3.22 -11.36
CA GLY A 37 -3.61 -3.86 -10.38
C GLY A 37 -4.38 -2.85 -9.54
N GLU A 38 -4.87 -3.30 -8.39
CA GLU A 38 -5.44 -2.38 -7.42
C GLU A 38 -4.33 -1.78 -6.57
N LEU A 39 -4.25 -0.45 -6.54
CA LEU A 39 -3.31 0.29 -5.71
C LEU A 39 -4.03 0.75 -4.44
N ILE A 40 -3.48 0.35 -3.30
CA ILE A 40 -3.93 0.73 -1.97
C ILE A 40 -2.85 1.65 -1.39
N HIS A 41 -3.23 2.88 -1.03
CA HIS A 41 -2.27 3.85 -0.52
C HIS A 41 -2.95 4.88 0.37
N LEU A 42 -2.13 5.70 1.02
CA LEU A 42 -2.58 6.91 1.66
C LEU A 42 -2.45 8.09 0.70
N ALA A 43 -3.41 9.01 0.75
CA ALA A 43 -3.47 10.20 -0.11
C ALA A 43 -3.91 11.43 0.68
N GLY A 44 -3.54 12.62 0.19
CA GLY A 44 -3.98 13.89 0.77
C GLY A 44 -3.26 14.29 2.05
N TYR A 45 -3.72 15.41 2.61
CA TYR A 45 -3.26 15.97 3.88
C TYR A 45 -4.46 16.62 4.59
N PRO A 46 -4.97 16.05 5.71
CA PRO A 46 -4.50 14.84 6.38
C PRO A 46 -4.62 13.58 5.50
N PRO A 47 -3.81 12.54 5.77
CA PRO A 47 -3.79 11.33 4.95
C PRO A 47 -5.11 10.56 5.11
N VAL A 48 -5.67 10.12 4.00
CA VAL A 48 -6.84 9.24 3.94
C VAL A 48 -6.53 7.98 3.16
N PHE A 49 -7.19 6.89 3.53
CA PHE A 49 -7.13 5.63 2.81
C PHE A 49 -7.77 5.77 1.43
N GLU A 50 -7.03 5.44 0.37
CA GLU A 50 -7.51 5.47 -1.02
C GLU A 50 -7.23 4.14 -1.74
N ARG A 51 -8.16 3.75 -2.62
CA ARG A 51 -8.07 2.59 -3.50
C ARG A 51 -8.20 3.03 -4.95
N LYS A 52 -7.19 2.73 -5.78
CA LYS A 52 -7.25 2.94 -7.23
C LYS A 52 -7.33 1.59 -7.92
N ARG A 53 -8.51 1.29 -8.47
CA ARG A 53 -8.73 0.07 -9.24
C ARG A 53 -8.05 0.17 -10.60
N THR A 54 -7.50 -0.94 -11.08
CA THR A 54 -6.92 -1.06 -12.42
C THR A 54 -5.85 -0.01 -12.71
N PHE A 55 -5.05 0.33 -11.69
CA PHE A 55 -4.00 1.33 -11.76
C PHE A 55 -2.73 0.71 -12.37
N ASP A 56 -2.32 1.26 -13.51
CA ASP A 56 -1.04 0.94 -14.13
C ASP A 56 0.08 1.75 -13.46
N PHE A 57 0.64 1.17 -12.40
CA PHE A 57 1.73 1.79 -11.66
C PHE A 57 3.05 1.70 -12.43
N ALA A 58 3.30 0.64 -13.18
CA ALA A 58 4.54 0.46 -13.92
C ALA A 58 4.74 1.51 -15.02
N CYS A 59 3.65 2.02 -15.62
CA CYS A 59 3.72 3.09 -16.62
C CYS A 59 3.83 4.51 -16.04
N LYS A 60 3.83 4.69 -14.71
CA LYS A 60 4.02 6.03 -14.12
C LYS A 60 5.47 6.47 -14.23
N ARG A 61 5.70 7.69 -14.70
CA ARG A 61 7.06 8.29 -14.73
C ARG A 61 7.74 8.34 -13.36
N THR A 62 6.94 8.38 -12.30
CA THR A 62 7.40 8.38 -10.91
C THR A 62 7.63 6.98 -10.35
N PHE A 63 7.24 5.92 -11.06
CA PHE A 63 7.45 4.55 -10.59
C PHE A 63 8.93 4.20 -10.52
N LYS A 64 9.33 3.58 -9.41
CA LYS A 64 10.73 3.19 -9.17
C LYS A 64 10.91 1.68 -9.11
N ASP A 65 10.11 1.02 -8.30
CA ASP A 65 10.28 -0.40 -7.97
C ASP A 65 8.97 -1.00 -7.46
N ALA A 66 8.78 -2.31 -7.69
CA ALA A 66 7.72 -3.12 -7.12
C ALA A 66 8.31 -4.42 -6.57
N ARG A 67 8.24 -4.61 -5.26
CA ARG A 67 8.77 -5.79 -4.58
C ARG A 67 7.65 -6.71 -4.16
N PHE A 68 7.62 -7.91 -4.71
CA PHE A 68 6.72 -8.96 -4.28
C PHE A 68 6.89 -9.23 -2.78
N GLN A 69 5.77 -9.36 -2.06
CA GLN A 69 5.75 -9.60 -0.61
C GLN A 69 5.23 -10.99 -0.27
N TYR A 70 4.03 -11.32 -0.76
CA TYR A 70 3.37 -12.61 -0.54
C TYR A 70 2.17 -12.75 -1.50
N LYS A 71 1.59 -13.94 -1.54
CA LYS A 71 0.30 -14.22 -2.18
C LYS A 71 -0.79 -14.25 -1.14
N ILE A 72 -1.94 -13.66 -1.41
CA ILE A 72 -3.13 -13.77 -0.57
C ILE A 72 -4.24 -14.49 -1.33
N PRO A 73 -4.96 -15.45 -0.72
CA PRO A 73 -6.15 -16.04 -1.34
C PRO A 73 -7.18 -14.95 -1.66
N VAL A 74 -7.85 -15.03 -2.81
CA VAL A 74 -8.90 -14.07 -3.19
C VAL A 74 -10.00 -14.00 -2.12
N ALA A 75 -10.32 -15.12 -1.47
CA ALA A 75 -11.31 -15.18 -0.39
C ALA A 75 -10.93 -14.32 0.84
N MET A 76 -9.64 -14.05 1.04
CA MET A 76 -9.13 -13.24 2.16
C MET A 76 -8.94 -11.76 1.78
N TYR A 77 -9.21 -11.39 0.52
CA TYR A 77 -8.91 -10.05 0.03
C TYR A 77 -9.71 -8.96 0.73
N GLU A 78 -11.01 -9.17 0.97
CA GLU A 78 -11.84 -8.20 1.68
C GLU A 78 -11.39 -7.99 3.14
N LEU A 79 -10.92 -9.05 3.81
CA LEU A 79 -10.36 -8.94 5.15
C LEU A 79 -9.03 -8.19 5.16
N PHE A 80 -8.22 -8.38 4.12
CA PHE A 80 -7.00 -7.61 3.92
C PHE A 80 -7.30 -6.11 3.71
N LEU A 81 -8.31 -5.79 2.90
CA LEU A 81 -8.75 -4.40 2.71
C LEU A 81 -9.27 -3.77 4.00
N ALA A 82 -10.06 -4.50 4.78
CA ALA A 82 -10.52 -4.05 6.09
C ALA A 82 -9.34 -3.79 7.05
N THR A 83 -8.31 -4.64 7.00
CA THR A 83 -7.07 -4.46 7.78
C THR A 83 -6.33 -3.19 7.38
N ALA A 84 -6.23 -2.91 6.08
CA ALA A 84 -5.59 -1.70 5.58
C ALA A 84 -6.36 -0.44 5.98
N GLN A 85 -7.68 -0.43 5.78
CA GLN A 85 -8.55 0.70 6.12
C GLN A 85 -8.62 0.98 7.63
N GLY A 86 -8.62 -0.08 8.46
CA GLY A 86 -8.64 0.02 9.92
C GLY A 86 -7.27 0.26 10.55
N ASN A 87 -6.18 0.30 9.77
CA ASN A 87 -4.86 0.58 10.33
C ASN A 87 -4.72 2.08 10.65
N GLN A 88 -4.11 2.39 11.79
CA GLN A 88 -4.00 3.77 12.25
C GLN A 88 -3.16 4.60 11.27
N LEU A 89 -3.72 5.72 10.85
CA LEU A 89 -3.14 6.61 9.84
C LEU A 89 -1.97 7.43 10.44
N PRO A 90 -1.01 7.86 9.60
CA PRO A 90 -0.02 8.87 9.98
C PRO A 90 -0.70 10.11 10.59
N LEU A 91 -0.15 10.60 11.69
CA LEU A 91 -0.62 11.84 12.32
C LEU A 91 -0.17 13.06 11.49
N ASP A 92 -0.98 14.12 11.50
CA ASP A 92 -0.60 15.40 10.93
C ASP A 92 0.54 16.01 11.78
N PRO A 93 1.70 16.34 11.19
CA PRO A 93 2.79 17.01 11.91
C PRO A 93 2.39 18.32 12.60
N ARG A 94 1.33 19.00 12.13
CA ARG A 94 0.77 20.21 12.75
C ARG A 94 -0.07 19.91 13.99
N ASP A 95 -0.54 18.68 14.14
CA ASP A 95 -1.25 18.20 15.32
C ASP A 95 -0.29 17.72 16.43
N LEU A 96 1.02 17.67 16.14
CA LEU A 96 2.05 17.38 17.14
C LEU A 96 2.49 18.69 17.82
N ALA A 97 2.46 18.73 19.15
CA ALA A 97 3.09 19.81 19.91
C ALA A 97 4.59 19.86 19.58
N ALA A 98 5.17 21.06 19.52
CA ALA A 98 6.55 21.28 19.06
C ALA A 98 7.62 20.50 19.88
N ASP A 99 7.32 20.14 21.12
CA ASP A 99 8.19 19.36 22.01
C ASP A 99 7.95 17.83 21.93
N ASP A 100 6.89 17.38 21.25
CA ASP A 100 6.52 15.96 21.08
C ASP A 100 6.92 15.38 19.71
N GLN A 101 7.68 16.11 18.90
CA GLN A 101 8.17 15.60 17.61
C GLN A 101 9.48 14.82 17.74
N PRO A 102 9.40 13.47 17.74
CA PRO A 102 10.38 12.74 16.94
C PRO A 102 9.84 11.55 16.10
N PHE A 103 8.59 11.09 16.29
CA PHE A 103 8.16 9.77 15.78
C PHE A 103 6.71 9.67 15.24
N GLY A 104 6.23 10.66 14.48
CA GLY A 104 4.97 10.50 13.76
C GLY A 104 5.04 9.30 12.80
N ARG A 105 4.09 8.35 12.90
CA ARG A 105 4.00 7.19 12.00
C ARG A 105 4.03 7.68 10.55
N SER A 106 4.91 7.15 9.71
CA SER A 106 5.03 7.54 8.30
C SER A 106 4.13 6.69 7.39
N ASN A 107 3.97 7.11 6.13
CA ASN A 107 3.36 6.26 5.09
C ASN A 107 4.11 4.92 4.97
N VAL A 108 5.45 4.94 5.11
CA VAL A 108 6.26 3.72 5.10
C VAL A 108 5.86 2.76 6.20
N ASP A 109 5.74 3.26 7.44
CA ASP A 109 5.36 2.44 8.59
C ASP A 109 3.94 1.87 8.40
N TRP A 110 3.01 2.68 7.89
CA TRP A 110 1.66 2.21 7.59
C TRP A 110 1.66 1.08 6.54
N VAL A 111 2.40 1.24 5.44
CA VAL A 111 2.51 0.21 4.39
C VAL A 111 3.12 -1.07 4.92
N ASP A 112 4.21 -0.97 5.68
CA ASP A 112 4.95 -2.12 6.17
C ASP A 112 4.10 -2.92 7.19
N GLU A 113 3.33 -2.25 8.05
CA GLU A 113 2.40 -2.91 8.97
C GLU A 113 1.21 -3.56 8.29
N VAL A 114 0.62 -2.93 7.27
CA VAL A 114 -0.47 -3.52 6.50
C VAL A 114 0.02 -4.78 5.78
N ILE A 115 1.24 -4.74 5.23
CA ILE A 115 1.90 -5.91 4.63
C ILE A 115 2.13 -7.00 5.69
N GLU A 116 2.60 -6.66 6.88
CA GLU A 116 2.84 -7.63 7.95
C GLU A 116 1.55 -8.31 8.41
N ARG A 117 0.49 -7.52 8.67
CA ARG A 117 -0.83 -8.06 9.04
C ARG A 117 -1.42 -8.89 7.92
N GLY A 118 -1.33 -8.42 6.67
CA GLY A 118 -1.83 -9.15 5.52
C GLY A 118 -1.07 -10.46 5.26
N ARG A 119 0.23 -10.52 5.56
CA ARG A 119 1.00 -11.77 5.52
C ARG A 119 0.47 -12.80 6.51
N ARG A 120 0.11 -12.38 7.74
CA ARG A 120 -0.53 -13.27 8.73
C ARG A 120 -1.88 -13.82 8.25
N LEU A 121 -2.62 -13.06 7.44
CA LEU A 121 -3.87 -13.53 6.84
C LEU A 121 -3.66 -14.57 5.73
N ALA A 122 -2.48 -14.56 5.10
CA ALA A 122 -2.18 -15.45 3.99
C ALA A 122 -1.80 -16.87 4.41
N GLY A 123 -1.45 -17.09 5.69
CA GLY A 123 -0.95 -18.35 6.23
C GLY A 123 0.55 -18.30 6.48
#